data_AF-A0A1I6QN91-F1
#
_entry.id   AF-A0A1I6QN91-F1
#
_cell.length_a   1.000
_cell.length_b   1.000
_cell.length_c   1.000
_cell.angle_alpha   90.00
_cell.angle_beta   90.00
_cell.angle_gamma   90.00
#
_symmetry.space_group_name_H-M   'P 1'
#
loop_
_entity.id
_entity.type
_entity.pdbx_description
1 polymer ?
#
loop_
_entity_poly.entity_id
_entity_poly.type
_entity_poly.pdbx_seq_one_letter_code
_entity_poly.pdbx_strand_id
1 'polypeptide(L)'
;MKMHVAINVRNLEQSLEFYKKLFNAVPTKVKENYAKFELDNPALHFSLNVRPYDSRGVLNHFGFQVRNTEEVLATKARLQEAGLVSFDEMNTTCCYAVQDKIWVSDPEGNPWEVFYTKEDSEFEAAEDHVNTQEDACCVAPAPQKVELTDMRVKNKCC
;
A
#
# COMPACT_ATOMS: atom_id res chain seq x y z
N MET A 1 -1.19 -13.07 -15.75
CA MET A 1 -0.90 -12.51 -14.41
C MET A 1 0.60 -12.39 -14.27
N LYS A 2 1.11 -11.26 -13.77
CA LYS A 2 2.54 -11.07 -13.47
C LYS A 2 2.71 -10.82 -11.99
N MET A 3 3.76 -11.38 -11.39
CA MET A 3 4.16 -11.00 -10.04
C MET A 3 4.55 -9.52 -10.07
N HIS A 4 4.09 -8.75 -9.09
CA HIS A 4 4.52 -7.37 -8.91
C HIS A 4 5.45 -7.26 -7.70
N VAL A 5 6.59 -6.60 -7.92
CA VAL A 5 7.46 -6.14 -6.83
C VAL A 5 7.75 -4.66 -7.06
N ALA A 6 7.44 -3.85 -6.06
CA ALA A 6 7.77 -2.45 -6.02
C ALA A 6 8.84 -2.21 -4.96
N ILE A 7 9.89 -1.47 -5.33
CA ILE A 7 10.92 -1.07 -4.39
C ILE A 7 11.12 0.44 -4.41
N ASN A 8 11.58 0.96 -3.27
CA ASN A 8 12.04 2.32 -3.11
C ASN A 8 13.53 2.42 -3.45
N VAL A 9 13.90 3.47 -4.18
CA VAL A 9 15.28 3.75 -4.55
C VAL A 9 15.64 5.20 -4.24
N ARG A 10 16.90 5.44 -3.85
CA ARG A 10 17.41 6.80 -3.58
C ARG A 10 17.93 7.48 -4.84
N ASN A 11 18.38 6.71 -5.82
CA ASN A 11 18.90 7.20 -7.09
C ASN A 11 18.39 6.31 -8.23
N LEU A 12 17.52 6.85 -9.07
CA LEU A 12 16.87 6.11 -10.14
C LEU A 12 17.86 5.70 -11.23
N GLU A 13 18.77 6.59 -11.61
CA GLU A 13 19.76 6.34 -12.67
C GLU A 13 20.68 5.16 -12.33
N GLN A 14 21.27 5.16 -11.12
CA GLN A 14 22.11 4.06 -10.64
C GLN A 14 21.34 2.74 -10.58
N SER A 15 20.08 2.80 -10.14
CA SER A 15 19.21 1.61 -10.05
C SER A 15 18.86 1.07 -11.44
N LEU A 16 18.55 1.95 -12.39
CA LEU A 16 18.27 1.57 -13.78
C LEU A 16 19.46 0.87 -14.42
N GLU A 17 20.68 1.38 -14.23
CA GLU A 17 21.89 0.74 -14.77
C GLU A 17 22.12 -0.66 -14.21
N PHE A 18 21.77 -0.90 -12.94
CA PHE A 18 21.80 -2.22 -12.35
C PHE A 18 20.72 -3.14 -12.92
N TYR A 19 19.45 -2.71 -12.90
CA TYR A 19 18.32 -3.57 -13.28
C TYR A 19 18.24 -3.86 -14.78
N LYS A 20 18.72 -2.95 -15.64
CA LYS A 20 18.88 -3.24 -17.07
C LYS A 20 19.81 -4.43 -17.30
N LYS A 21 20.91 -4.52 -16.55
CA LYS A 21 21.87 -5.63 -16.63
C LYS A 21 21.30 -6.89 -16.00
N LEU A 22 20.68 -6.79 -14.83
CA LEU A 22 20.10 -7.93 -14.13
C LEU A 22 19.01 -8.63 -14.95
N PHE A 23 18.09 -7.85 -15.53
CA PHE A 23 16.99 -8.38 -16.31
C PHE A 23 17.33 -8.58 -17.79
N ASN A 24 18.50 -8.09 -18.23
CA ASN A 24 18.87 -8.04 -19.63
C ASN A 24 17.74 -7.45 -20.51
N ALA A 25 17.15 -6.35 -20.03
CA ALA A 25 15.97 -5.72 -20.60
C ALA A 25 16.02 -4.21 -20.40
N VAL A 26 15.25 -3.48 -21.20
CA VAL A 26 15.03 -2.03 -21.02
C VAL A 26 13.73 -1.80 -20.25
N PRO A 27 13.62 -0.72 -19.45
CA PRO A 27 12.37 -0.38 -18.80
C PRO A 27 11.30 -0.02 -19.85
N THR A 28 10.05 -0.42 -19.60
CA THR A 28 8.91 -0.05 -20.44
C THR A 28 8.40 1.35 -20.16
N LYS A 29 8.71 1.90 -18.97
CA LYS A 29 8.40 3.29 -18.62
C LYS A 29 9.51 3.88 -17.76
N VAL A 30 9.88 5.12 -18.05
CA VAL A 30 10.80 5.93 -17.24
C VAL A 30 10.22 7.34 -17.09
N LYS A 31 10.16 7.81 -15.86
CA LYS A 31 9.79 9.16 -15.43
C LYS A 31 10.83 9.63 -14.41
N GLU A 32 10.76 10.89 -13.97
CA GLU A 32 11.78 11.47 -13.06
C GLU A 32 11.91 10.71 -11.74
N ASN A 33 10.79 10.28 -11.16
CA ASN A 33 10.70 9.63 -9.86
C ASN A 33 10.27 8.16 -9.95
N TYR A 34 10.16 7.59 -11.15
CA TYR A 34 9.56 6.28 -11.37
C TYR A 34 10.16 5.57 -12.59
N ALA A 35 10.39 4.26 -12.48
CA ALA A 35 10.60 3.42 -13.65
C ALA A 35 9.92 2.06 -13.49
N LYS A 36 9.59 1.44 -14.63
CA LYS A 36 8.92 0.14 -14.69
C LYS A 36 9.61 -0.77 -15.69
N PHE A 37 9.76 -2.04 -15.33
CA PHE A 37 10.06 -3.14 -16.24
C PHE A 37 8.86 -4.08 -16.31
N GLU A 38 8.53 -4.51 -17.53
CA GLU A 38 7.56 -5.58 -17.76
C GLU A 38 8.24 -6.71 -18.52
N LEU A 39 8.44 -7.82 -17.83
CA LEU A 39 9.10 -9.01 -18.34
C LEU A 39 8.07 -10.11 -18.55
N ASP A 40 8.28 -10.93 -19.58
CA ASP A 40 7.43 -12.10 -19.85
C ASP A 40 8.06 -13.41 -19.36
N ASN A 41 9.39 -13.48 -19.31
CA ASN A 41 10.13 -14.64 -18.80
C ASN A 41 11.37 -14.21 -17.99
N PRO A 42 11.29 -14.17 -16.64
CA PRO A 42 10.12 -14.51 -15.81
C PRO A 42 8.97 -13.49 -15.97
N ALA A 43 7.73 -13.90 -15.71
CA ALA A 43 6.56 -13.02 -15.74
C ALA A 43 6.58 -12.04 -14.55
N LEU A 44 7.14 -10.86 -14.76
CA LEU A 44 7.44 -9.89 -13.71
C LEU A 44 7.01 -8.47 -14.13
N HIS A 45 6.29 -7.80 -13.24
CA HIS A 45 6.05 -6.36 -13.25
C HIS A 45 6.91 -5.76 -12.13
N PHE A 46 7.97 -5.02 -12.46
CA PHE A 46 8.92 -4.50 -11.48
C PHE A 46 8.96 -2.98 -11.50
N SER A 47 8.73 -2.32 -10.37
CA SER A 47 8.75 -0.86 -10.27
C SER A 47 9.83 -0.33 -9.33
N LEU A 48 10.45 0.76 -9.76
CA LEU A 48 11.43 1.55 -9.03
C LEU A 48 10.79 2.89 -8.68
N ASN A 49 10.70 3.21 -7.40
CA ASN A 49 10.02 4.41 -6.90
C ASN A 49 11.05 5.28 -6.16
N VAL A 50 11.25 6.52 -6.61
CA VAL A 50 12.10 7.48 -5.90
C VAL A 50 11.30 8.06 -4.74
N ARG A 51 11.43 7.39 -3.59
CA ARG A 51 10.76 7.74 -2.34
C ARG A 51 11.74 7.56 -1.17
N PRO A 52 11.68 8.42 -0.14
CA PRO A 52 12.36 8.16 1.12
C PRO A 52 11.88 6.84 1.72
N TYR A 53 12.77 6.10 2.37
CA TYR A 53 12.42 4.92 3.14
C TYR A 53 13.30 4.83 4.39
N ASP A 54 12.66 4.39 5.48
CA ASP A 54 13.23 4.29 6.82
C ASP A 54 13.72 2.86 7.14
N SER A 55 13.69 2.50 8.42
CA SER A 55 13.94 1.17 8.99
C SER A 55 13.27 -0.01 8.29
N ARG A 56 12.11 0.17 7.61
CA ARG A 56 11.44 -0.89 6.85
C ARG A 56 12.19 -1.28 5.56
N GLY A 57 13.23 -0.54 5.21
CA GLY A 57 14.14 -0.87 4.13
C GLY A 57 13.59 -0.52 2.74
N VAL A 58 14.19 -1.15 1.74
CA VAL A 58 14.00 -0.82 0.31
C VAL A 58 12.67 -1.34 -0.25
N LEU A 59 12.07 -2.38 0.35
CA LEU A 59 10.82 -2.93 -0.13
C LEU A 59 9.68 -1.91 0.02
N ASN A 60 8.92 -1.65 -1.05
CA ASN A 60 7.75 -0.78 -1.00
C ASN A 60 6.47 -1.62 -0.83
N HIS A 61 6.16 -2.48 -1.80
CA HIS A 61 5.02 -3.39 -1.75
C HIS A 61 5.18 -4.57 -2.70
N PHE A 62 4.32 -5.57 -2.52
CA PHE A 62 4.16 -6.70 -3.42
C PHE A 62 2.82 -6.62 -4.13
N GLY A 63 2.63 -7.43 -5.17
CA GLY A 63 1.31 -7.61 -5.72
C GLY A 63 1.20 -8.57 -6.89
N PHE A 64 0.03 -8.56 -7.52
CA PHE A 64 -0.24 -9.28 -8.75
C PHE A 64 -0.95 -8.39 -9.75
N GLN A 65 -0.34 -8.24 -10.94
CA GLN A 65 -1.00 -7.63 -12.09
C GLN A 65 -1.91 -8.67 -12.75
N VAL A 66 -3.22 -8.43 -12.70
CA VAL A 66 -4.27 -9.27 -13.30
C VAL A 66 -4.71 -8.73 -14.67
N ARG A 67 -5.56 -9.48 -15.37
CA ARG A 67 -5.85 -9.22 -16.80
C ARG A 67 -6.95 -8.19 -17.04
N ASN A 68 -7.83 -7.97 -16.07
CA ASN A 68 -9.01 -7.10 -16.20
C ASN A 68 -9.59 -6.76 -14.82
N THR A 69 -10.57 -5.84 -14.82
CA THR A 69 -11.30 -5.39 -13.64
C THR A 69 -12.08 -6.53 -12.98
N GLU A 70 -12.61 -7.48 -13.75
CA GLU A 70 -13.37 -8.62 -13.22
C GLU A 70 -12.51 -9.50 -12.31
N GLU A 71 -11.24 -9.72 -12.65
CA GLU A 71 -10.29 -10.46 -11.80
C GLU A 71 -9.95 -9.71 -10.51
N VAL A 72 -9.86 -8.36 -10.56
CA VAL A 72 -9.69 -7.53 -9.36
C VAL A 72 -10.90 -7.67 -8.44
N LEU A 73 -12.11 -7.53 -8.98
CA LEU A 73 -13.37 -7.63 -8.23
C LEU A 73 -13.61 -9.04 -7.67
N ALA A 74 -13.29 -10.08 -8.43
CA ALA A 74 -13.37 -11.47 -7.94
C ALA A 74 -12.41 -11.70 -6.76
N THR A 75 -11.19 -11.15 -6.85
CA THR A 75 -10.22 -11.25 -5.75
C THR A 75 -10.66 -10.43 -4.54
N LYS A 76 -11.25 -9.25 -4.75
CA LYS A 76 -11.84 -8.41 -3.72
C LYS A 76 -12.89 -9.17 -2.92
N ALA A 77 -13.88 -9.76 -3.60
CA ALA A 77 -14.96 -10.51 -2.97
C ALA A 77 -14.41 -11.65 -2.10
N ARG A 78 -13.51 -12.47 -2.66
CA ARG A 78 -12.88 -13.59 -1.94
C ARG A 78 -12.13 -13.13 -0.68
N LEU A 79 -11.39 -12.03 -0.76
CA LEU A 79 -10.60 -11.51 0.37
C LEU A 79 -11.49 -10.79 1.40
N GLN A 80 -12.59 -10.16 0.99
CA GLN A 80 -13.57 -9.56 1.90
C GLN A 80 -14.27 -10.63 2.73
N GLU A 81 -14.68 -11.73 2.08
CA GLU A 81 -15.26 -12.90 2.76
C GLU A 81 -14.27 -13.52 3.76
N ALA A 82 -12.97 -13.45 3.48
CA ALA A 82 -11.91 -13.89 4.38
C ALA A 82 -11.54 -12.87 5.47
N GLY A 83 -12.14 -11.67 5.47
CA GLY A 83 -11.83 -10.60 6.43
C GLY A 83 -10.46 -9.94 6.25
N LEU A 84 -9.90 -9.96 5.04
CA LEU A 84 -8.53 -9.50 4.75
C LEU A 84 -8.46 -8.18 3.95
N VAL A 85 -9.51 -7.79 3.23
CA VAL A 85 -9.47 -6.55 2.42
C VAL A 85 -9.39 -5.32 3.30
N SER A 86 -8.39 -4.48 3.03
CA SER A 86 -8.23 -3.19 3.69
C SER A 86 -9.05 -2.11 2.98
N PHE A 87 -8.77 -1.86 1.69
CA PHE A 87 -9.46 -0.86 0.88
C PHE A 87 -9.29 -1.14 -0.62
N ASP A 88 -10.04 -0.42 -1.45
CA ASP A 88 -9.99 -0.50 -2.91
C ASP A 88 -10.00 0.87 -3.59
N GLU A 89 -9.36 0.92 -4.76
CA GLU A 89 -9.17 2.11 -5.58
C GLU A 89 -9.59 1.77 -7.00
N MET A 90 -10.82 2.14 -7.37
CA MET A 90 -11.38 1.85 -8.70
C MET A 90 -11.26 3.08 -9.60
N ASN A 91 -10.76 2.88 -10.81
CA ASN A 91 -10.54 3.92 -11.82
C ASN A 91 -9.67 5.08 -11.29
N THR A 92 -8.62 4.73 -10.56
CA THR A 92 -7.70 5.68 -9.92
C THR A 92 -6.42 5.82 -10.73
N THR A 93 -5.93 7.04 -10.92
CA THR A 93 -4.64 7.28 -11.56
C THR A 93 -3.51 7.13 -10.54
N CYS A 94 -2.63 6.14 -10.69
CA CYS A 94 -1.46 5.93 -9.84
C CYS A 94 -0.26 5.50 -10.69
N CYS A 95 0.96 5.89 -10.32
CA CYS A 95 2.18 5.49 -11.02
C CYS A 95 2.12 5.71 -12.55
N TYR A 96 1.56 6.85 -12.98
CA TYR A 96 1.40 7.20 -14.40
C TYR A 96 0.51 6.21 -15.19
N ALA A 97 -0.51 5.63 -14.54
CA ALA A 97 -1.48 4.74 -15.16
C ALA A 97 -2.85 4.86 -14.48
N VAL A 98 -3.94 4.64 -15.22
CA VAL A 98 -5.27 4.46 -14.65
C VAL A 98 -5.43 2.99 -14.30
N GLN A 99 -5.83 2.71 -13.05
CA GLN A 99 -5.83 1.37 -12.49
C GLN A 99 -7.12 1.09 -11.69
N ASP A 100 -7.48 -0.19 -11.66
CA ASP A 100 -8.38 -0.76 -10.65
C ASP A 100 -7.55 -1.62 -9.72
N LYS A 101 -7.65 -1.39 -8.41
CA LYS A 101 -6.78 -2.03 -7.43
C LYS A 101 -7.47 -2.31 -6.10
N ILE A 102 -7.05 -3.39 -5.45
CA ILE A 102 -7.34 -3.67 -4.03
C ILE A 102 -6.05 -3.82 -3.24
N TRP A 103 -6.13 -3.56 -1.95
CA TRP A 103 -5.02 -3.69 -1.01
C TRP A 103 -5.36 -4.59 0.18
N VAL A 104 -4.35 -5.36 0.60
CA VAL A 104 -4.31 -6.08 1.88
C VAL A 104 -2.96 -5.88 2.54
N SER A 105 -2.89 -6.13 3.85
CA SER A 105 -1.62 -6.21 4.59
C SER A 105 -1.44 -7.61 5.14
N ASP A 106 -0.22 -8.13 5.07
CA ASP A 106 0.12 -9.39 5.73
C ASP A 106 0.38 -9.19 7.24
N PRO A 107 0.57 -10.27 8.03
CA PRO A 107 0.80 -10.17 9.47
C PRO A 107 2.07 -9.39 9.87
N GLU A 108 3.04 -9.24 8.97
CA GLU A 108 4.27 -8.48 9.20
C GLU A 108 4.14 -7.01 8.70
N GLY A 109 2.94 -6.62 8.25
CA GLY A 109 2.66 -5.28 7.76
C GLY A 109 3.18 -5.02 6.34
N ASN A 110 3.55 -6.05 5.57
CA ASN A 110 3.89 -5.84 4.17
C ASN A 110 2.59 -5.57 3.39
N PRO A 111 2.54 -4.47 2.60
CA PRO A 111 1.40 -4.20 1.72
C PRO A 111 1.42 -5.08 0.48
N TRP A 112 0.24 -5.58 0.11
CA TRP A 112 0.00 -6.39 -1.07
C TRP A 112 -1.14 -5.81 -1.91
N GLU A 113 -0.92 -5.62 -3.20
CA GLU A 113 -1.94 -5.19 -4.15
C GLU A 113 -2.32 -6.28 -5.16
N VAL A 114 -3.58 -6.24 -5.61
CA VAL A 114 -4.01 -6.93 -6.83
C VAL A 114 -4.63 -5.89 -7.73
N PHE A 115 -4.08 -5.72 -8.92
CA PHE A 115 -4.43 -4.58 -9.77
C PHE A 115 -4.51 -4.92 -11.25
N TYR A 116 -5.31 -4.14 -11.97
CA TYR A 116 -5.37 -4.11 -13.42
C TYR A 116 -5.01 -2.71 -13.90
N THR A 117 -4.07 -2.62 -14.86
CA THR A 117 -3.74 -1.36 -15.53
C THR A 117 -4.62 -1.22 -16.77
N LYS A 118 -5.45 -0.18 -16.80
CA LYS A 118 -6.40 0.08 -17.88
C LYS A 118 -5.76 0.85 -19.03
N GLU A 119 -5.03 1.90 -18.69
CA GLU A 119 -4.35 2.77 -19.64
C GLU A 119 -3.21 3.55 -18.98
N ASP A 120 -2.31 4.09 -19.79
CA ASP A 120 -1.24 4.97 -19.32
C ASP A 120 -1.78 6.38 -19.04
N SER A 121 -1.15 7.09 -18.10
CA SER A 121 -1.43 8.47 -17.74
C SER A 121 -0.13 9.28 -17.74
N GLU A 122 -0.18 10.53 -18.20
CA GLU A 122 0.96 11.45 -18.08
C GLU A 122 1.12 12.04 -16.68
N PHE A 123 0.08 11.96 -15.87
CA PHE A 123 0.04 12.47 -14.50
C PHE A 123 0.11 11.33 -13.50
N GLU A 124 0.87 11.54 -12.43
CA GLU A 124 0.82 10.73 -11.22
C GLU A 124 -0.16 11.40 -10.25
N ALA A 125 -1.20 10.69 -9.78
CA ALA A 125 -1.94 11.20 -8.62
C ALA A 125 -1.11 10.92 -7.36
N ALA A 126 -0.85 11.97 -6.60
CA ALA A 126 -0.14 11.86 -5.34
C ALA A 126 -1.11 11.40 -4.25
N GLU A 127 -1.30 10.09 -4.11
CA GLU A 127 -1.86 9.53 -2.88
C GLU A 127 -0.94 8.41 -2.38
N ASP A 128 0.10 8.81 -1.64
CA ASP A 128 0.91 7.90 -0.83
C ASP A 128 0.05 7.45 0.36
N HIS A 129 -0.73 6.37 0.17
CA HIS A 129 -1.35 5.63 1.29
C HIS A 129 -0.32 4.70 1.96
N VAL A 130 0.92 5.17 2.14
CA VAL A 130 1.88 4.52 3.03
C VAL A 130 1.49 4.92 4.44
N ASN A 131 0.59 4.14 5.03
CA ASN A 131 0.27 4.05 6.45
C ASN A 131 0.75 5.26 7.28
N THR A 132 -0.01 6.35 7.26
CA THR A 132 0.06 7.38 8.31
C THR A 132 -0.61 6.85 9.58
N GLN A 133 -0.06 5.76 10.13
CA GLN A 133 -0.16 5.47 11.55
C GLN A 133 1.13 5.93 12.24
N GLU A 134 1.40 7.22 12.14
CA GLU A 134 2.13 7.92 13.19
C GLU A 134 1.17 8.98 13.74
N ASP A 135 0.89 8.87 15.04
CA ASP A 135 0.11 9.77 15.89
C ASP A 135 -1.44 9.78 15.80
N ALA A 136 -2.06 8.59 15.77
CA ALA A 136 -3.29 8.41 16.55
C ALA A 136 -2.93 8.19 18.03
N CYS A 137 -2.35 9.23 18.65
CA CYS A 137 -2.19 9.29 20.10
C CYS A 137 -3.60 9.40 20.69
N CYS A 138 -4.19 8.26 21.04
CA CYS A 138 -5.37 8.22 21.89
C CYS A 138 -4.98 8.83 23.24
N VAL A 139 -5.17 10.14 23.39
CA VAL A 139 -5.24 10.76 24.70
C VAL A 139 -6.48 10.19 25.36
N ALA A 140 -6.30 9.09 26.10
CA ALA A 140 -7.27 8.71 27.11
C ALA A 140 -7.35 9.90 28.07
N PRO A 141 -8.54 10.49 28.32
CA PRO A 141 -8.66 11.50 29.35
C PRO A 141 -8.18 10.89 30.66
N ALA A 142 -7.34 11.63 31.39
CA ALA A 142 -6.79 11.19 32.67
C ALA A 142 -7.92 10.64 33.55
N PRO A 143 -7.72 9.50 34.25
CA PRO A 143 -8.75 8.92 35.08
C PRO A 143 -9.15 9.94 36.15
N GLN A 144 -10.37 10.46 36.05
CA GLN A 144 -10.95 11.26 37.12
C GLN A 144 -11.17 10.32 38.31
N LYS A 145 -10.53 10.65 39.44
CA LYS A 145 -10.87 10.02 40.72
C LYS A 145 -12.32 10.37 41.03
N VAL A 146 -13.22 9.41 40.86
CA VAL A 146 -14.56 9.49 41.43
C VAL A 146 -14.40 9.28 42.93
N GLU A 147 -14.57 10.34 43.72
CA GLU A 147 -14.76 10.20 45.16
C GLU A 147 -16.08 9.46 45.39
N LEU A 148 -15.96 8.18 45.79
CA LEU A 148 -17.08 7.43 46.33
C LEU A 148 -17.45 8.04 47.68
N THR A 149 -18.50 8.84 47.70
CA THR A 149 -19.14 9.27 48.95
C THR A 149 -19.79 8.05 49.58
N ASP A 150 -19.25 7.63 50.72
CA ASP A 150 -19.72 6.52 51.52
C ASP A 150 -21.14 6.82 52.05
N MET A 151 -22.17 6.26 51.40
CA MET A 151 -23.59 6.45 51.78
C MET A 151 -23.99 5.68 53.06
N ARG A 152 -23.04 5.36 53.94
CA ARG A 152 -23.33 4.73 55.24
C ARG A 152 -23.02 5.64 56.43
N VAL A 153 -23.42 6.90 56.39
CA VAL A 153 -23.48 7.70 57.63
C VAL A 153 -24.69 8.63 57.66
N LYS A 154 -25.70 8.20 58.43
CA LYS A 154 -26.73 8.96 59.19
C LYS A 154 -28.18 8.83 58.73
N ASN A 155 -28.83 7.83 59.33
CA ASN A 155 -30.11 8.00 60.01
C ASN A 155 -30.28 9.39 60.63
N LYS A 156 -31.42 10.04 60.35
CA LYS A 156 -32.31 10.56 61.39
C LYS A 156 -33.69 10.87 60.82
N CYS A 157 -34.71 10.30 61.48
CA CYS A 157 -36.11 10.63 61.36
C CYS A 157 -36.40 12.12 61.57
N CYS A 158 -37.40 12.64 60.85
CA CYS A 158 -38.64 13.22 61.35
C CYS A 158 -39.64 13.35 60.19
#